data_AF-A0A6C0DM81-F1
#
_entry.id   AF-A0A6C0DM81-F1
#
_cell.length_a   1.000
_cell.length_b   1.000
_cell.length_c   1.000
_cell.angle_alpha   90.00
_cell.angle_beta   90.00
_cell.angle_gamma   90.00
#
_symmetry.space_group_name_H-M   'P 1'
#
loop_
_entity.id
_entity.type
_entity.pdbx_description
1 polymer ?
#
loop_
_entity_poly.entity_id
_entity_poly.type
_entity_poly.pdbx_seq_one_letter_code
_entity_poly.pdbx_strand_id
1 'polypeptide(L)'
;MAGNAVTSTSPDKKLGVNSGIRIVLALLVGIVVGIFMLTWDAKFIARDAFPDWLGPYIIMPVLAIVLGYGSNCLIQQLSCGQVQWMVQLQRVSIVPIPIVLMWIILGFVPGMRWPIEGLIQSGTPELRKGMSSGYYAFWIGLYLQNMLNGTAQLCPI
;
A
#
# COMPACT_ATOMS: atom_id res chain seq x y z
N MET A 1 49.97 3.91 28.04
CA MET A 1 49.33 3.55 26.75
C MET A 1 47.83 3.55 26.99
N ALA A 2 47.17 4.63 26.57
CA ALA A 2 45.76 4.88 26.85
C ALA A 2 44.87 3.97 25.99
N GLY A 3 43.89 3.32 26.61
CA GLY A 3 42.92 2.47 25.93
C GLY A 3 41.97 3.30 25.09
N ASN A 4 41.85 2.93 23.81
CA ASN A 4 40.82 3.46 22.92
C ASN A 4 39.47 2.92 23.36
N ALA A 5 38.72 3.73 24.11
CA ALA A 5 37.30 3.50 24.33
C ALA A 5 36.58 3.69 22.99
N VAL A 6 36.13 2.59 22.40
CA VAL A 6 35.15 2.60 21.32
C VAL A 6 33.84 3.08 21.93
N THR A 7 33.55 4.37 21.79
CA THR A 7 32.23 4.93 22.08
C THR A 7 31.22 4.28 21.15
N SER A 8 30.53 3.26 21.64
CA SER A 8 29.31 2.75 21.02
C SER A 8 28.26 3.85 21.10
N THR A 9 28.25 4.75 20.11
CA THR A 9 27.12 5.64 19.86
C THR A 9 25.96 4.76 19.41
N SER A 10 25.22 4.21 20.37
CA SER A 10 23.87 3.73 20.10
C SER A 10 23.14 4.89 19.43
N PRO A 11 22.58 4.70 18.22
CA PRO A 11 21.87 5.78 17.55
C PRO A 11 20.74 6.21 18.49
N ASP A 12 20.78 7.48 18.89
CA ASP A 12 19.72 8.11 19.65
C ASP A 12 18.42 7.80 18.91
N LYS A 13 17.51 7.06 19.57
CA LYS A 13 16.18 6.80 19.02
C LYS A 13 15.50 8.15 18.91
N LYS A 14 15.67 8.85 17.78
CA LYS A 14 14.81 9.98 17.41
C LYS A 14 13.39 9.45 17.53
N LEU A 15 12.59 10.08 18.40
CA LEU A 15 11.24 9.63 18.74
C LEU A 15 10.51 9.26 17.45
N GLY A 16 10.28 7.95 17.25
CA GLY A 16 9.59 7.48 16.08
C GLY A 16 8.23 8.18 15.97
N VAL A 17 7.82 8.49 14.73
CA VAL A 17 6.50 9.07 14.46
C VAL A 17 5.40 8.31 15.19
N ASN A 18 4.49 9.05 15.83
CA ASN A 18 3.36 8.52 16.58
C ASN A 18 2.62 7.44 15.76
N SER A 19 2.33 6.30 16.39
CA SER A 19 1.55 5.21 15.83
C SER A 19 0.25 5.68 15.18
N GLY A 20 -0.40 6.71 15.73
CA GLY A 20 -1.60 7.31 15.14
C GLY A 20 -1.38 7.82 13.72
N ILE A 21 -0.31 8.56 13.46
CA ILE A 21 0.01 9.09 12.12
C ILE A 21 0.25 7.95 11.13
N ARG A 22 0.93 6.89 11.58
CA ARG A 22 1.19 5.70 10.74
C ARG A 22 -0.10 4.98 10.37
N ILE A 23 -1.01 4.82 11.33
CA ILE A 23 -2.30 4.16 11.09
C ILE A 23 -3.13 5.02 10.13
N VAL A 24 -3.19 6.33 10.31
CA VAL A 24 -3.92 7.25 9.43
C VAL A 24 -3.37 7.19 8.00
N LEU A 25 -2.04 7.22 7.83
CA LEU A 25 -1.44 7.10 6.50
C LEU A 25 -1.72 5.74 5.86
N ALA A 26 -1.64 4.65 6.62
CA ALA A 26 -1.97 3.31 6.10
C ALA A 26 -3.44 3.18 5.70
N LEU A 27 -4.35 3.75 6.50
CA LEU A 27 -5.77 3.80 6.18
C LEU A 27 -6.03 4.64 4.91
N LEU A 28 -5.38 5.80 4.79
CA LEU A 28 -5.53 6.66 3.61
C LEU A 28 -5.09 5.92 2.34
N VAL A 29 -3.92 5.27 2.36
CA VAL A 29 -3.43 4.48 1.21
C VAL A 29 -4.40 3.34 0.90
N GLY A 30 -4.85 2.59 1.91
CA GLY A 30 -5.83 1.52 1.74
C GLY A 30 -7.14 2.02 1.12
N ILE A 31 -7.69 3.13 1.62
CA ILE A 31 -8.93 3.73 1.10
C ILE A 31 -8.77 4.16 -0.35
N VAL A 32 -7.69 4.86 -0.70
CA VAL A 32 -7.48 5.35 -2.08
C VAL A 32 -7.36 4.17 -3.06
N VAL A 33 -6.58 3.16 -2.70
CA VAL A 33 -6.38 1.96 -3.54
C VAL A 33 -7.66 1.12 -3.63
N GLY A 34 -8.41 1.01 -2.52
CA GLY A 34 -9.70 0.32 -2.46
C GLY A 34 -10.78 1.00 -3.31
N ILE A 35 -10.93 2.32 -3.17
CA ILE A 35 -11.87 3.11 -3.98
C ILE A 35 -11.48 3.03 -5.46
N PHE A 36 -10.20 3.14 -5.80
CA PHE A 36 -9.75 3.00 -7.18
C PHE A 36 -10.18 1.64 -7.77
N MET A 37 -9.95 0.54 -7.06
CA MET A 37 -10.33 -0.78 -7.58
C MET A 37 -11.85 -1.00 -7.62
N LEU A 38 -12.59 -0.41 -6.69
CA LEU A 38 -14.04 -0.41 -6.71
C LEU A 38 -14.55 0.33 -7.95
N THR A 39 -14.10 1.57 -8.18
CA THR A 39 -14.57 2.38 -9.31
C THR A 39 -14.11 1.82 -10.65
N TRP A 40 -12.91 1.20 -10.67
CA TRP A 40 -12.42 0.42 -11.79
C TRP A 40 -13.42 -0.71 -12.06
N ASP A 41 -13.56 -1.70 -11.18
CA ASP A 41 -14.28 -2.95 -11.50
C ASP A 41 -15.81 -2.82 -11.49
N ALA A 42 -16.37 -1.82 -10.82
CA ALA A 42 -17.79 -1.46 -10.92
C ALA A 42 -18.15 -0.72 -12.23
N LYS A 43 -17.16 -0.46 -13.10
CA LYS A 43 -17.31 0.26 -14.38
C LYS A 43 -17.89 1.68 -14.22
N PHE A 44 -17.59 2.36 -13.11
CA PHE A 44 -17.98 3.77 -12.95
C PHE A 44 -17.14 4.73 -13.82
N ILE A 45 -15.97 4.27 -14.26
CA ILE A 45 -15.11 4.98 -15.21
C ILE A 45 -15.41 4.44 -16.61
N ALA A 46 -15.78 5.31 -17.55
CA ALA A 46 -16.07 4.95 -18.94
C ALA A 46 -14.86 4.23 -19.58
N ARG A 47 -14.93 2.90 -19.62
CA ARG A 47 -13.84 1.98 -19.96
C ARG A 47 -13.81 1.57 -21.43
N ASP A 48 -14.70 2.07 -22.29
CA ASP A 48 -14.73 1.66 -23.70
C ASP A 48 -13.38 1.86 -24.42
N ALA A 49 -12.51 2.73 -23.87
CA ALA A 49 -11.16 2.96 -24.35
C ALA A 49 -10.04 2.11 -23.69
N PHE A 50 -10.29 1.42 -22.58
CA PHE A 50 -9.24 0.78 -21.77
C PHE A 50 -9.51 -0.70 -21.45
N PRO A 51 -8.51 -1.58 -21.61
CA PRO A 51 -8.70 -3.01 -21.36
C PRO A 51 -8.79 -3.33 -19.86
N ASP A 52 -9.55 -4.37 -19.52
CA ASP A 52 -9.93 -4.66 -18.13
C ASP A 52 -8.75 -4.98 -17.20
N TRP A 53 -7.70 -5.56 -17.76
CA TRP A 53 -6.48 -5.95 -17.06
C TRP A 53 -5.61 -4.73 -16.68
N LEU A 54 -5.81 -3.57 -17.31
CA LEU A 54 -4.93 -2.41 -17.12
C LEU A 54 -4.94 -1.89 -15.68
N GLY A 55 -6.10 -1.82 -15.04
CA GLY A 55 -6.22 -1.34 -13.66
C GLY A 55 -5.51 -2.22 -12.65
N PRO A 56 -5.88 -3.52 -12.50
CA PRO A 56 -5.28 -4.38 -11.49
C PRO A 56 -3.78 -4.64 -11.70
N TYR A 57 -3.31 -4.69 -12.96
CA TYR A 57 -1.93 -5.10 -13.26
C TYR A 57 -0.96 -3.95 -13.54
N ILE A 58 -1.44 -2.75 -13.87
CA ILE A 58 -0.58 -1.59 -14.16
C ILE A 58 -0.93 -0.40 -13.27
N ILE A 59 -2.15 0.12 -13.36
CA ILE A 59 -2.49 1.40 -12.71
C ILE A 59 -2.47 1.26 -11.19
N MET A 60 -3.07 0.20 -10.64
CA MET A 60 -3.11 -0.02 -9.19
C MET A 60 -1.72 -0.22 -8.59
N PRO A 61 -0.82 -1.07 -9.14
CA PRO A 61 0.56 -1.14 -8.67
C PRO A 61 1.30 0.20 -8.73
N VAL A 62 1.17 0.95 -9.82
CA VAL A 62 1.80 2.28 -9.94
C VAL A 62 1.26 3.25 -8.90
N LEU A 63 -0.06 3.28 -8.71
CA LEU A 63 -0.72 4.11 -7.69
C LEU A 63 -0.22 3.75 -6.29
N ALA A 64 -0.10 2.46 -5.98
CA ALA A 64 0.42 1.98 -4.70
C ALA A 64 1.90 2.36 -4.50
N ILE A 65 2.74 2.32 -5.54
CA ILE A 65 4.12 2.82 -5.47
C ILE A 65 4.13 4.31 -5.14
N VAL A 66 3.38 5.12 -5.87
CA VAL A 66 3.38 6.58 -5.69
C VAL A 66 2.91 6.96 -4.29
N LEU A 67 1.78 6.38 -3.85
CA LEU A 67 1.22 6.62 -2.53
C LEU A 67 2.13 6.11 -1.41
N GLY A 68 2.70 4.92 -1.58
CA GLY A 68 3.59 4.32 -0.58
C GLY A 68 4.91 5.06 -0.47
N TYR A 69 5.48 5.46 -1.60
CA TYR A 69 6.68 6.29 -1.65
C TYR A 69 6.45 7.65 -0.97
N GLY A 70 5.37 8.35 -1.31
CA GLY A 70 5.01 9.62 -0.69
C GLY A 70 4.81 9.51 0.83
N SER A 71 4.04 8.50 1.26
CA SER A 71 3.78 8.26 2.69
C SER A 71 5.05 7.91 3.46
N ASN A 72 5.94 7.10 2.88
CA ASN A 72 7.21 6.73 3.52
C ASN A 72 8.17 7.91 3.61
N CYS A 73 8.26 8.74 2.57
CA CYS A 73 9.06 9.96 2.59
C CYS A 73 8.56 10.92 3.67
N LEU A 74 7.25 11.08 3.80
CA LEU A 74 6.65 11.90 4.86
C LEU A 74 7.01 11.35 6.26
N ILE A 75 6.88 10.05 6.49
CA ILE A 75 7.24 9.43 7.77
C ILE A 75 8.72 9.60 8.06
N GLN A 76 9.59 9.44 7.06
CA GLN A 76 11.03 9.58 7.23
C GLN A 76 11.41 11.03 7.51
N GLN A 77 10.78 12.00 6.83
CA GLN A 77 10.98 13.42 7.11
C GLN A 77 10.54 13.77 8.53
N LEU A 78 9.39 13.27 8.99
CA LEU A 78 8.89 13.50 10.35
C LEU A 78 9.73 12.78 11.42
N SER A 79 10.30 11.61 11.13
CA SER A 79 11.11 10.83 12.08
C SER A 79 12.56 11.35 12.16
N CYS A 80 13.17 11.63 11.01
CA CYS A 80 14.61 11.79 10.89
C CYS A 80 15.04 13.21 10.51
N GLY A 81 14.11 14.05 10.00
CA GLY A 81 14.38 15.38 9.48
C GLY A 81 15.05 15.40 8.09
N GLN A 82 15.24 14.23 7.49
CA GLN A 82 15.87 14.03 6.18
C GLN A 82 15.23 12.83 5.48
N VAL A 83 15.16 12.87 4.14
CA VAL A 83 14.59 11.81 3.31
C VAL A 83 15.68 11.15 2.46
N GLN A 84 15.82 9.83 2.59
CA GLN A 84 16.64 9.04 1.68
C GLN A 84 15.79 8.46 0.55
N TRP A 85 15.58 9.28 -0.47
CA TRP A 85 14.72 8.97 -1.61
C TRP A 85 15.05 7.62 -2.26
N MET A 86 16.34 7.32 -2.48
CA MET A 86 16.75 6.09 -3.18
C MET A 86 16.42 4.82 -2.37
N VAL A 87 16.65 4.85 -1.06
CA VAL A 87 16.37 3.71 -0.18
C VAL A 87 14.86 3.49 -0.06
N GLN A 88 14.07 4.56 0.03
CA GLN A 88 12.60 4.44 0.07
C GLN A 88 12.04 3.90 -1.25
N LEU A 89 12.60 4.31 -2.39
CA LEU A 89 12.18 3.80 -3.69
C LEU A 89 12.44 2.29 -3.81
N GLN A 90 13.63 1.83 -3.38
CA GLN A 90 13.97 0.40 -3.39
C GLN A 90 13.06 -0.44 -2.47
N ARG A 91 12.60 0.13 -1.34
CA ARG A 91 11.67 -0.57 -0.45
C ARG A 91 10.27 -0.63 -1.03
N VAL A 92 9.83 0.45 -1.66
CA VAL A 92 8.49 0.53 -2.26
C VAL A 92 8.39 -0.25 -3.57
N SER A 93 9.50 -0.50 -4.27
CA SER A 93 9.49 -1.28 -5.51
C SER A 93 9.04 -2.73 -5.33
N ILE A 94 9.00 -3.25 -4.10
CA ILE A 94 8.46 -4.59 -3.82
C ILE A 94 6.93 -4.62 -3.72
N VAL A 95 6.27 -3.47 -3.49
CA VAL A 95 4.81 -3.33 -3.28
C VAL A 95 3.96 -3.88 -4.43
N PRO A 96 4.33 -3.74 -5.72
CA PRO A 96 3.58 -4.32 -6.84
C PRO A 96 3.41 -5.84 -6.77
N ILE A 97 4.40 -6.56 -6.25
CA ILE A 97 4.43 -8.02 -6.27
C ILE A 97 3.21 -8.63 -5.55
N PRO A 98 2.95 -8.33 -4.27
CA PRO A 98 1.78 -8.85 -3.55
C PRO A 98 0.44 -8.38 -4.15
N ILE A 99 0.39 -7.19 -4.75
CA ILE A 99 -0.82 -6.69 -5.44
C ILE A 99 -1.12 -7.57 -6.65
N VAL A 100 -0.14 -7.77 -7.54
CA VAL A 100 -0.30 -8.58 -8.74
C VAL A 100 -0.60 -10.03 -8.38
N LEU A 101 0.09 -10.57 -7.36
CA LEU A 101 -0.13 -11.94 -6.89
C LEU A 101 -1.57 -12.15 -6.39
N MET A 102 -2.14 -11.20 -5.65
CA MET A 102 -3.54 -11.30 -5.22
C MET A 102 -4.48 -11.36 -6.42
N TRP A 103 -4.28 -10.53 -7.44
CA TRP A 103 -5.15 -10.56 -8.62
C TRP A 103 -5.05 -11.87 -9.41
N ILE A 104 -3.85 -12.44 -9.49
CA ILE A 104 -3.64 -13.78 -10.05
C ILE A 104 -4.43 -14.82 -9.24
N ILE A 105 -4.30 -14.81 -7.91
CA ILE A 105 -5.03 -15.74 -7.03
C ILE A 105 -6.55 -15.59 -7.20
N LEU A 106 -7.07 -14.35 -7.22
CA LEU A 106 -8.49 -14.08 -7.44
C LEU A 106 -8.97 -14.47 -8.84
N GLY A 107 -8.06 -14.57 -9.81
CA GLY A 107 -8.33 -15.10 -11.15
C GLY A 107 -8.47 -16.62 -11.18
N PHE A 108 -7.61 -17.34 -10.44
CA PHE A 108 -7.65 -18.81 -10.33
C PHE A 108 -8.72 -19.32 -9.36
N VAL A 109 -9.00 -18.57 -8.29
CA VAL A 109 -9.94 -18.94 -7.23
C VAL A 109 -11.03 -17.87 -7.10
N PRO A 110 -11.95 -17.76 -8.07
CA PRO A 110 -13.00 -16.75 -8.05
C PRO A 110 -13.94 -16.92 -6.83
N GLY A 111 -14.03 -18.12 -6.26
CA GLY A 111 -14.79 -18.39 -5.04
C GLY A 111 -14.35 -17.56 -3.83
N MET A 112 -13.12 -17.05 -3.81
CA MET A 112 -12.67 -16.12 -2.76
C MET A 112 -13.46 -14.81 -2.77
N ARG A 113 -14.02 -14.39 -3.91
CA ARG A 113 -14.81 -13.16 -3.98
C ARG A 113 -16.19 -13.30 -3.34
N TRP A 114 -16.72 -14.52 -3.29
CA TRP A 114 -18.10 -14.84 -2.92
C TRP A 114 -18.50 -14.38 -1.51
N PRO A 115 -17.67 -14.49 -0.46
CA PRO A 115 -18.01 -13.98 0.87
C PRO A 115 -18.32 -12.48 0.89
N ILE A 116 -17.74 -11.69 -0.02
CA ILE A 116 -18.02 -10.26 -0.14
C ILE A 116 -19.18 -10.00 -1.12
N GLU A 117 -19.18 -10.66 -2.28
CA GLU A 117 -20.24 -10.52 -3.28
C GLU A 117 -21.60 -10.99 -2.76
N GLY A 118 -21.61 -12.03 -1.91
CA GLY A 118 -22.81 -12.60 -1.29
C GLY A 118 -23.44 -11.72 -0.22
N LEU A 119 -22.72 -10.74 0.32
CA LEU A 119 -23.26 -9.73 1.24
C LEU A 119 -24.11 -8.68 0.50
N ILE A 120 -23.91 -8.51 -0.81
CA ILE A 120 -24.55 -7.48 -1.63
C ILE A 120 -25.38 -8.16 -2.72
N GLN A 121 -26.53 -8.69 -2.33
CA GLN A 121 -27.40 -9.45 -3.25
C GLN A 121 -28.31 -8.57 -4.10
N SER A 122 -28.46 -7.29 -3.78
CA SER A 122 -29.31 -6.34 -4.50
C SER A 122 -28.58 -5.55 -5.60
N GLY A 123 -27.23 -5.61 -5.65
CA GLY A 123 -26.43 -4.86 -6.62
C GLY A 123 -26.26 -5.56 -7.97
N THR A 124 -25.82 -4.82 -9.00
CA THR A 124 -25.43 -5.39 -10.29
C THR A 124 -24.20 -6.30 -10.15
N PRO A 125 -23.99 -7.27 -11.07
CA PRO A 125 -22.80 -8.13 -11.05
C PRO A 125 -21.48 -7.34 -11.02
N GLU A 126 -21.41 -6.22 -11.75
CA GLU A 126 -20.26 -5.32 -11.78
C GLU A 126 -20.02 -4.66 -10.43
N LEU A 127 -21.09 -4.17 -9.78
CA LEU A 127 -20.97 -3.54 -8.47
C LEU A 127 -20.50 -4.55 -7.41
N ARG A 128 -21.01 -5.79 -7.45
CA ARG A 128 -20.56 -6.86 -6.54
C ARG A 128 -19.07 -7.16 -6.73
N LYS A 129 -18.66 -7.34 -8.00
CA LYS A 129 -17.26 -7.55 -8.36
C LYS A 129 -16.39 -6.38 -7.90
N GLY A 130 -16.85 -5.14 -8.13
CA GLY A 130 -16.18 -3.91 -7.71
C GLY A 130 -16.03 -3.82 -6.19
N MET A 131 -17.07 -4.15 -5.43
CA MET A 131 -17.02 -4.17 -3.96
C MET A 131 -16.04 -5.22 -3.41
N SER A 132 -16.06 -6.44 -3.98
CA SER A 132 -15.07 -7.47 -3.64
C SER A 132 -13.65 -7.03 -3.97
N SER A 133 -13.46 -6.46 -5.16
CA SER A 133 -12.17 -5.98 -5.64
C SER A 133 -11.63 -4.83 -4.79
N GLY A 134 -12.49 -3.88 -4.43
CA GLY A 134 -12.18 -2.77 -3.53
C GLY A 134 -11.85 -3.25 -2.11
N TYR A 135 -12.54 -4.26 -1.60
CA TYR A 135 -12.24 -4.87 -0.30
C TYR A 135 -10.82 -5.46 -0.26
N TYR A 136 -10.46 -6.30 -1.23
CA TYR A 136 -9.12 -6.89 -1.30
C TYR A 136 -8.03 -5.86 -1.51
N ALA A 137 -8.28 -4.88 -2.39
CA ALA A 137 -7.38 -3.77 -2.64
C ALA A 137 -7.15 -2.90 -1.39
N PHE A 138 -8.20 -2.62 -0.62
CA PHE A 138 -8.13 -1.89 0.64
C PHE A 138 -7.22 -2.59 1.64
N TRP A 139 -7.46 -3.87 1.90
CA TRP A 139 -6.69 -4.62 2.88
C TRP A 139 -5.23 -4.78 2.47
N ILE A 140 -4.96 -5.07 1.20
CA ILE A 140 -3.57 -5.14 0.71
C ILE A 140 -2.88 -3.79 0.85
N GLY A 141 -3.51 -2.70 0.42
CA GLY A 141 -2.95 -1.36 0.55
C GLY A 141 -2.64 -1.01 2.00
N LEU A 142 -3.56 -1.32 2.92
CA LEU A 142 -3.38 -1.11 4.36
C LEU A 142 -2.21 -1.94 4.92
N TYR A 143 -2.16 -3.23 4.62
CA TYR A 143 -1.11 -4.12 5.13
C TYR A 143 0.28 -3.71 4.61
N LEU A 144 0.40 -3.46 3.30
CA LEU A 144 1.66 -3.06 2.69
C LEU A 144 2.12 -1.71 3.23
N GLN A 145 1.23 -0.74 3.33
CA GLN A 145 1.60 0.56 3.88
C GLN A 145 2.00 0.46 5.35
N ASN A 146 1.33 -0.37 6.15
CA ASN A 146 1.70 -0.56 7.55
C ASN A 146 3.10 -1.19 7.71
N MET A 147 3.45 -2.17 6.87
CA MET A 147 4.79 -2.75 6.84
C MET A 147 5.85 -1.71 6.45
N LEU A 148 5.58 -0.95 5.39
CA LEU A 148 6.48 0.10 4.90
C LEU A 148 6.70 1.20 5.95
N ASN A 149 5.63 1.64 6.62
CA ASN A 149 5.69 2.62 7.70
C ASN A 149 6.65 2.20 8.81
N GLY A 150 6.76 0.90 9.11
CA GLY A 150 7.72 0.38 10.09
C GLY A 150 9.17 0.55 9.62
N THR A 151 9.45 0.24 8.36
CA THR A 151 10.81 0.40 7.81
C THR A 151 11.20 1.87 7.61
N ALA A 152 10.24 2.74 7.32
CA ALA A 152 10.47 4.17 7.06
C ALA A 152 10.98 4.95 8.27
N GLN A 153 10.86 4.38 9.48
CA GLN A 153 11.41 4.97 10.72
C GLN A 153 12.91 4.74 10.90
N LEU A 154 13.53 3.90 10.07
CA LEU A 154 14.97 3.67 10.10
C LEU A 154 15.68 4.92 9.56
N CYS A 155 16.28 5.70 10.46
CA CYS A 155 17.05 6.87 10.09
C CYS A 155 18.40 6.49 9.47
N PRO A 156 18.85 7.23 8.46
CA PRO A 156 20.21 7.09 7.99
C PRO A 156 21.21 7.41 9.09
N ILE A 157 22.28 6.62 9.11
CA ILE A 157 23.48 6.84 9.92
C ILE A 157 24.39 7.80 9.16
#